data_AF-A0A077Q1X7-F1
#
_entry.id   AF-A0A077Q1X7-F1
#
_cell.length_a   1.000
_cell.length_b   1.000
_cell.length_c   1.000
_cell.angle_alpha   90.00
_cell.angle_beta   90.00
_cell.angle_gamma   90.00
#
_symmetry.space_group_name_H-M   'P 1'
#
loop_
_entity.id
_entity.type
_entity.pdbx_description
1 polymer ?
#
loop_
_entity_poly.entity_id
_entity_poly.type
_entity_poly.pdbx_seq_one_letter_code
_entity_poly.pdbx_strand_id
1 'polypeptide(L)'
;MALKKCKECGKEVSTSAKTCPHCGVKDPGVGAKEKLGSFIVLFLIIGGIWFYFSGDDETNDTKTVSATKTCASTDTQCLFDQNWPEAAMQCRIPIQKLSKYDYEWEDGILTPMFSHARLDAKNNQMTFIGDKVKFTNGFNAKVPMIYNCTMNLKTQTVLDVSVEQGRL
;
A
#
# COMPACT_ATOMS: atom_id res chain seq x y z
N MET A 1 -10.60 39.94 19.65
CA MET A 1 -11.07 39.77 18.26
C MET A 1 -10.72 41.04 17.50
N ALA A 2 -9.91 40.96 16.46
CA ALA A 2 -9.58 42.14 15.65
C ALA A 2 -10.67 42.33 14.59
N LEU A 3 -11.16 43.56 14.43
CA LEU A 3 -12.02 43.92 13.31
C LEU A 3 -11.12 44.42 12.17
N LYS A 4 -11.32 43.90 10.97
CA LYS A 4 -10.66 44.40 9.76
C LYS A 4 -11.71 44.80 8.74
N LYS A 5 -11.34 45.71 7.84
CA LYS A 5 -12.21 46.07 6.72
C LYS A 5 -12.25 44.91 5.72
N CYS A 6 -13.45 44.57 5.26
CA CYS A 6 -13.64 43.58 4.22
C CYS A 6 -12.89 44.00 2.95
N LYS A 7 -12.12 43.08 2.37
CA LYS A 7 -11.30 43.33 1.16
C LYS A 7 -12.06 43.89 -0.05
N GLU A 8 -13.35 43.55 -0.20
CA GLU A 8 -14.20 44.02 -1.30
C GLU A 8 -15.03 45.27 -0.93
N CYS A 9 -15.89 45.17 0.08
CA CYS A 9 -16.90 46.20 0.36
C CYS A 9 -16.48 47.23 1.43
N GLY A 10 -15.30 47.10 2.02
CA GLY A 10 -14.74 48.05 2.99
C GLY A 10 -15.42 48.15 4.36
N LYS A 11 -16.56 47.46 4.56
CA LYS A 11 -17.28 47.39 5.84
C LYS A 11 -16.51 46.55 6.86
N GLU A 12 -16.67 46.86 8.14
CA GLU A 12 -15.98 46.19 9.23
C GLU A 12 -16.49 44.76 9.41
N VAL A 13 -15.57 43.81 9.45
CA VAL A 13 -15.85 42.40 9.65
C VAL A 13 -14.83 41.79 10.59
N SER A 14 -15.22 40.74 11.32
CA SER A 14 -14.29 39.98 12.16
C SER A 14 -13.21 39.32 11.30
N THR A 15 -11.95 39.35 11.75
CA THR A 15 -10.82 38.68 11.06
C THR A 15 -11.00 37.17 10.93
N SER A 16 -11.89 36.58 11.71
CA SER A 16 -12.20 35.13 11.68
C SER A 16 -13.51 34.81 10.93
N ALA A 17 -14.19 35.80 10.35
CA ALA A 17 -15.41 35.54 9.57
C ALA A 17 -15.06 34.79 8.28
N LYS A 18 -15.72 33.66 8.03
CA LYS A 18 -15.53 32.85 6.80
C LYS A 18 -16.18 33.50 5.57
N THR A 19 -17.18 34.34 5.77
CA THR A 19 -17.92 35.01 4.68
C THR A 19 -18.42 36.37 5.15
N CYS A 20 -18.29 37.39 4.31
CA CYS A 20 -18.76 38.73 4.62
C CYS A 20 -20.30 38.79 4.58
N PRO A 21 -20.98 39.25 5.64
CA PRO A 21 -22.45 39.36 5.66
C PRO A 21 -23.00 40.49 4.79
N HIS A 22 -22.16 41.41 4.30
CA HIS A 22 -22.60 42.57 3.53
C HIS A 22 -22.44 42.42 2.02
N CYS A 23 -21.44 41.67 1.56
CA CYS A 23 -21.19 41.46 0.13
C CYS A 23 -21.02 39.99 -0.27
N GLY A 24 -21.02 39.05 0.69
CA GLY A 24 -20.93 37.62 0.41
C GLY A 24 -19.55 37.09 0.05
N VAL A 25 -18.49 37.93 0.05
CA VAL A 25 -17.14 37.45 -0.29
C VAL A 25 -16.62 36.49 0.78
N LYS A 26 -16.05 35.36 0.34
CA LYS A 26 -15.41 34.38 1.23
C LYS A 26 -14.06 34.91 1.73
N ASP A 27 -13.78 34.61 2.99
CA ASP A 27 -12.55 35.02 3.69
C ASP A 27 -12.26 36.53 3.56
N PRO A 28 -13.15 37.41 4.06
CA PRO A 28 -13.01 38.85 3.92
C PRO A 28 -11.89 39.47 4.77
N GLY A 29 -11.44 38.76 5.81
CA GLY A 29 -10.44 39.23 6.79
C GLY A 29 -8.99 38.90 6.47
N VAL A 30 -8.72 38.07 5.46
CA VAL A 30 -7.37 37.69 5.03
C VAL A 30 -7.01 38.37 3.72
N GLY A 31 -6.04 39.29 3.78
CA GLY A 31 -5.50 39.93 2.58
C GLY A 31 -4.52 38.99 1.85
N ALA A 32 -4.37 39.17 0.53
CA ALA A 32 -3.41 38.40 -0.26
C ALA A 32 -1.97 38.42 0.29
N LYS A 33 -1.60 39.50 1.01
CA LYS A 33 -0.29 39.67 1.66
C LYS A 33 -0.06 38.74 2.87
N GLU A 34 -1.12 38.31 3.57
CA GLU A 34 -0.99 37.41 4.74
C GLU A 34 -0.80 35.94 4.33
N LYS A 35 -1.35 35.52 3.18
CA LYS A 35 -1.11 34.16 2.66
C LYS A 35 0.33 33.98 2.14
N LEU A 36 0.92 35.01 1.54
CA LEU A 36 2.27 34.91 0.97
C LEU A 36 3.36 34.77 2.05
N GLY A 37 3.24 35.51 3.17
CA GLY A 37 4.18 35.42 4.29
C GLY A 37 4.17 34.06 4.99
N SER A 38 2.99 33.43 5.11
CA SER A 38 2.86 32.10 5.72
C SER A 38 3.53 31.00 4.90
N PHE A 39 3.48 31.08 3.56
CA PHE A 39 4.15 30.10 2.71
C PHE A 39 5.67 30.25 2.75
N ILE A 40 6.21 31.48 2.80
CA ILE A 40 7.66 31.71 2.88
C ILE A 40 8.24 31.13 4.17
N VAL A 41 7.59 31.35 5.31
CA VAL A 41 8.04 30.79 6.61
C VAL A 41 7.94 29.25 6.60
N LEU A 42 6.88 28.68 6.04
CA LEU A 42 6.75 27.23 5.91
C LEU A 42 7.83 26.63 4.98
N PHE A 43 8.14 27.27 3.86
CA PHE A 43 9.21 26.85 2.95
C PHE A 43 10.60 26.96 3.58
N LEU A 44 10.86 27.98 4.41
CA LEU A 44 12.13 28.10 5.13
C LEU A 44 12.26 27.03 6.23
N ILE A 45 11.16 26.68 6.91
CA ILE A 45 11.17 25.59 7.90
C ILE A 45 11.36 24.23 7.21
N ILE A 46 10.62 23.95 6.13
CA ILE A 46 10.77 22.70 5.37
C ILE A 46 12.16 22.60 4.73
N GLY A 47 12.64 23.69 4.12
CA GLY A 47 13.97 23.77 3.55
C GLY A 47 15.07 23.63 4.60
N GLY A 48 14.90 24.22 5.78
CA GLY A 48 15.82 24.08 6.91
C GLY A 48 15.84 22.66 7.49
N ILE A 49 14.68 22.01 7.62
CA ILE A 49 14.58 20.60 8.01
C ILE A 49 15.22 19.70 6.95
N TRP A 50 14.94 19.95 5.67
CA TRP A 50 15.54 19.19 4.57
C TRP A 50 17.05 19.38 4.52
N PHE A 51 17.56 20.60 4.73
CA PHE A 51 18.99 20.90 4.80
C PHE A 51 19.67 20.28 6.03
N TYR A 52 18.99 20.27 7.18
CA TYR A 52 19.48 19.63 8.40
C TYR A 52 19.47 18.08 8.31
N PHE A 53 18.50 17.50 7.59
CA PHE A 53 18.45 16.06 7.31
C PHE A 53 19.24 15.64 6.06
N SER A 54 19.76 16.57 5.27
CA SER A 54 20.67 16.26 4.13
C SER A 54 22.15 16.21 4.54
N GLY A 55 22.42 16.18 5.86
CA GLY A 55 23.74 15.88 6.40
C GLY A 55 23.98 14.37 6.42
N ASP A 56 24.81 13.94 5.47
CA ASP A 56 25.59 12.71 5.45
C ASP A 56 24.80 11.39 5.54
N ASP A 57 24.29 10.96 4.38
CA ASP A 57 24.21 9.53 4.06
C ASP A 57 24.82 9.31 2.67
N GLU A 58 26.07 8.86 2.65
CA GLU A 58 26.56 8.06 1.53
C GLU A 58 25.80 6.74 1.52
N THR A 59 24.61 6.74 0.95
CA THR A 59 24.03 5.52 0.40
C THR A 59 23.91 5.71 -1.10
N ASN A 60 24.91 5.20 -1.81
CA ASN A 60 24.73 4.70 -3.17
C ASN A 60 23.53 3.74 -3.16
N ASP A 61 22.35 4.22 -3.51
CA ASP A 61 21.27 3.35 -3.97
C ASP A 61 20.27 4.13 -4.82
N THR A 62 20.77 4.65 -5.95
CA THR A 62 19.93 4.83 -7.14
C THR A 62 19.53 3.44 -7.61
N LYS A 63 18.47 2.90 -7.02
CA LYS A 63 17.80 1.67 -7.48
C LYS A 63 17.08 1.96 -8.80
N THR A 64 17.75 1.69 -9.90
CA THR A 64 17.13 1.37 -11.18
C THR A 64 17.84 0.18 -11.81
N VAL A 65 17.02 -0.85 -12.09
CA VAL A 65 17.33 -2.20 -12.59
C VAL A 65 17.82 -3.21 -11.53
N SER A 66 16.86 -3.99 -11.04
CA SER A 66 16.96 -5.40 -10.62
C SER A 66 18.38 -5.98 -10.57
N ALA A 67 19.11 -5.70 -9.49
CA ALA A 67 20.14 -6.62 -9.05
C ALA A 67 19.43 -7.96 -8.80
N THR A 68 19.77 -8.97 -9.59
CA THR A 68 19.30 -10.34 -9.34
C THR A 68 19.78 -10.71 -7.94
N LYS A 69 18.90 -10.64 -6.95
CA LYS A 69 19.16 -11.12 -5.60
C LYS A 69 19.43 -12.61 -5.75
N THR A 70 20.71 -13.00 -5.75
CA THR A 70 21.11 -14.41 -5.90
C THR A 70 20.79 -15.11 -4.58
N CYS A 71 19.60 -15.70 -4.50
CA CYS A 71 19.25 -16.57 -3.38
C CYS A 71 19.97 -17.92 -3.52
N ALA A 72 20.44 -18.48 -2.41
CA ALA A 72 20.89 -19.86 -2.38
C ALA A 72 19.71 -20.80 -2.65
N SER A 73 19.94 -21.90 -3.36
CA SER A 73 18.88 -22.86 -3.74
C SER A 73 18.22 -23.57 -2.57
N THR A 74 18.78 -23.45 -1.36
CA THR A 74 18.24 -24.01 -0.11
C THR A 74 17.65 -22.94 0.83
N ASP A 75 17.84 -21.65 0.52
CA ASP A 75 17.34 -20.57 1.35
C ASP A 75 15.86 -20.31 1.05
N THR A 76 15.00 -20.92 1.86
CA THR A 76 13.55 -20.85 1.67
C THR A 76 13.02 -19.42 1.82
N GLN A 77 13.55 -18.63 2.75
CA GLN A 77 13.03 -17.27 2.97
C GLN A 77 13.45 -16.34 1.84
N CYS A 78 14.71 -16.43 1.42
CA CYS A 78 15.19 -15.63 0.28
C CYS A 78 14.40 -15.95 -1.00
N LEU A 79 14.23 -17.25 -1.31
CA LEU A 79 13.46 -17.69 -2.47
C LEU A 79 11.98 -17.31 -2.37
N PHE A 80 11.40 -17.39 -1.17
CA PHE A 80 10.04 -16.93 -0.91
C PHE A 80 9.89 -15.45 -1.27
N ASP A 81 10.71 -14.58 -0.68
CA ASP A 81 10.65 -13.14 -0.91
C ASP A 81 10.90 -12.78 -2.38
N GLN A 82 11.87 -13.44 -3.01
CA GLN A 82 12.23 -13.20 -4.41
C GLN A 82 11.10 -13.57 -5.36
N ASN A 83 10.42 -14.69 -5.12
CA ASN A 83 9.40 -15.22 -6.01
C ASN A 83 7.96 -14.83 -5.60
N TRP A 84 7.78 -14.16 -4.46
CA TRP A 84 6.47 -13.76 -3.92
C TRP A 84 5.61 -12.95 -4.91
N PRO A 85 6.12 -11.92 -5.64
CA PRO A 85 5.28 -11.13 -6.54
C PRO A 85 4.72 -11.97 -7.69
N GLU A 86 5.56 -12.84 -8.26
CA GLU A 86 5.16 -13.72 -9.35
C GLU A 86 4.15 -14.76 -8.86
N ALA A 87 4.37 -15.32 -7.67
CA ALA A 87 3.39 -16.23 -7.06
C ALA A 87 2.04 -15.56 -6.83
N ALA A 88 2.03 -14.33 -6.33
CA ALA A 88 0.79 -13.59 -6.08
C ALA A 88 0.00 -13.34 -7.38
N MET A 89 0.69 -13.11 -8.50
CA MET A 89 0.05 -12.93 -9.81
C MET A 89 -0.47 -14.25 -10.40
N GLN A 90 0.37 -15.30 -10.40
CA GLN A 90 0.05 -16.56 -11.08
C GLN A 90 -0.96 -17.41 -10.32
N CYS A 91 -0.91 -17.41 -8.98
CA CYS A 91 -1.73 -18.29 -8.15
C CYS A 91 -3.14 -17.75 -7.90
N ARG A 92 -3.34 -16.44 -7.98
CA ARG A 92 -4.61 -15.81 -7.58
C ARG A 92 -5.81 -16.37 -8.34
N ILE A 93 -5.77 -16.42 -9.67
CA ILE A 93 -6.89 -16.91 -10.48
C ILE A 93 -7.13 -18.42 -10.32
N PRO A 94 -6.12 -19.30 -10.37
CA PRO A 94 -6.31 -20.73 -10.12
C PRO A 94 -6.94 -21.04 -8.75
N ILE A 95 -6.56 -20.32 -7.69
CA ILE A 95 -7.15 -20.50 -6.36
C ILE A 95 -8.63 -20.14 -6.36
N GLN A 96 -9.01 -18.98 -6.93
CA GLN A 96 -10.41 -18.54 -6.98
C GLN A 96 -11.32 -19.54 -7.69
N LYS A 97 -10.81 -20.16 -8.76
CA LYS A 97 -11.54 -21.16 -9.56
C LYS A 97 -11.87 -22.45 -8.80
N LEU A 98 -11.23 -22.71 -7.66
CA LEU A 98 -11.57 -23.83 -6.79
C LEU A 98 -12.83 -23.57 -5.94
N SER A 99 -13.31 -22.32 -5.87
CA SER A 99 -14.58 -22.01 -5.23
C SER A 99 -15.75 -22.56 -6.05
N LYS A 100 -16.64 -23.30 -5.39
CA LYS A 100 -17.91 -23.76 -5.98
C LYS A 100 -18.93 -22.62 -6.17
N TYR A 101 -18.89 -21.63 -5.28
CA TYR A 101 -19.78 -20.48 -5.26
C TYR A 101 -18.92 -19.20 -5.31
N ASP A 102 -19.27 -18.19 -4.50
CA ASP A 102 -18.55 -16.92 -4.43
C ASP A 102 -17.30 -16.99 -3.53
N TYR A 103 -16.36 -16.07 -3.73
CA TYR A 103 -15.12 -15.97 -2.95
C TYR A 103 -14.83 -14.51 -2.57
N GLU A 104 -14.14 -14.32 -1.45
CA GLU A 104 -13.72 -13.01 -0.97
C GLU A 104 -12.26 -13.05 -0.52
N TRP A 105 -11.44 -12.16 -1.07
CA TRP A 105 -10.06 -11.98 -0.63
C TRP A 105 -9.97 -11.00 0.54
N GLU A 106 -9.14 -11.33 1.52
CA GLU A 106 -8.83 -10.49 2.68
C GLU A 106 -7.38 -9.98 2.66
N ASP A 107 -6.69 -10.18 1.52
CA ASP A 107 -5.33 -9.73 1.32
C ASP A 107 -5.27 -8.23 1.01
N GLY A 108 -4.16 -7.59 1.37
CA GLY A 108 -3.96 -6.16 1.26
C GLY A 108 -2.53 -5.76 1.59
N ILE A 109 -2.31 -4.45 1.71
CA ILE A 109 -0.96 -3.88 1.93
C ILE A 109 -0.30 -4.44 3.20
N LEU A 110 -1.09 -4.61 4.27
CA LEU A 110 -0.61 -5.11 5.57
C LEU A 110 -0.93 -6.59 5.80
N THR A 111 -1.70 -7.22 4.91
CA THR A 111 -2.13 -8.61 5.00
C THR A 111 -1.71 -9.34 3.73
N PRO A 112 -0.44 -9.78 3.62
CA PRO A 112 0.05 -10.38 2.39
C PRO A 112 -0.72 -11.65 2.04
N MET A 113 -0.90 -11.88 0.74
CA MET A 113 -1.58 -13.07 0.21
C MET A 113 -0.91 -14.37 0.67
N PHE A 114 0.42 -14.42 0.78
CA PHE A 114 1.13 -15.58 1.31
C PHE A 114 1.86 -15.22 2.59
N SER A 115 1.76 -16.09 3.59
CA SER A 115 2.47 -15.97 4.87
C SER A 115 3.54 -17.04 5.04
N HIS A 116 3.40 -18.18 4.36
CA HIS A 116 4.30 -19.31 4.50
C HIS A 116 4.66 -19.91 3.14
N ALA A 117 5.74 -20.68 3.11
CA ALA A 117 6.07 -21.48 1.96
C ALA A 117 6.86 -22.73 2.33
N ARG A 118 6.80 -23.72 1.44
CA ARG A 118 7.56 -24.97 1.52
C ARG A 118 8.39 -25.12 0.26
N LEU A 119 9.71 -25.18 0.44
CA LEU A 119 10.66 -25.39 -0.65
C LEU A 119 10.87 -26.90 -0.88
N ASP A 120 10.74 -27.33 -2.14
CA ASP A 120 11.25 -28.60 -2.64
C ASP A 120 12.45 -28.32 -3.56
N ALA A 121 13.63 -28.25 -2.94
CA ALA A 121 14.87 -27.96 -3.64
C ALA A 121 15.25 -29.05 -4.65
N LYS A 122 14.79 -30.29 -4.48
CA LYS A 122 15.13 -31.40 -5.39
C LYS A 122 14.44 -31.22 -6.74
N ASN A 123 13.17 -30.81 -6.70
CA ASN A 123 12.35 -30.63 -7.90
C ASN A 123 12.33 -29.16 -8.38
N ASN A 124 13.01 -28.25 -7.68
CA ASN A 124 13.00 -26.81 -7.96
C ASN A 124 11.57 -26.24 -7.93
N GLN A 125 10.80 -26.66 -6.93
CA GLN A 125 9.42 -26.26 -6.73
C GLN A 125 9.27 -25.56 -5.39
N MET A 126 8.32 -24.63 -5.32
CA MET A 126 7.97 -23.96 -4.09
C MET A 126 6.47 -23.89 -3.96
N THR A 127 5.98 -24.31 -2.80
CA THR A 127 4.57 -24.23 -2.45
C THR A 127 4.35 -23.00 -1.60
N PHE A 128 3.63 -22.01 -2.13
CA PHE A 128 3.22 -20.80 -1.43
C PHE A 128 1.89 -21.05 -0.71
N ILE A 129 1.80 -20.65 0.55
CA ILE A 129 0.69 -20.98 1.44
C ILE A 129 0.13 -19.71 2.05
N GLY A 130 -1.20 -19.58 2.02
CA GLY A 130 -1.91 -18.44 2.60
C GLY A 130 -3.33 -18.81 3.03
N ASP A 131 -3.96 -17.92 3.78
CA ASP A 131 -5.29 -18.09 4.37
C ASP A 131 -6.20 -16.86 4.16
N LYS A 132 -5.80 -15.93 3.29
CA LYS A 132 -6.49 -14.64 3.07
C LYS A 132 -7.58 -14.73 2.02
N VAL A 133 -8.31 -15.85 2.01
CA VAL A 133 -9.49 -16.03 1.17
C VAL A 133 -10.61 -16.74 1.94
N LYS A 134 -11.84 -16.31 1.70
CA LYS A 134 -13.05 -16.96 2.19
C LYS A 134 -13.85 -17.48 1.01
N PHE A 135 -14.31 -18.72 1.08
CA PHE A 135 -15.25 -19.29 0.11
C PHE A 135 -16.66 -19.34 0.69
N THR A 136 -17.64 -19.11 -0.17
CA THR A 136 -19.05 -19.17 0.20
C THR A 136 -19.53 -20.61 0.10
N ASN A 137 -20.22 -21.11 1.13
CA ASN A 137 -20.82 -22.44 1.12
C ASN A 137 -22.29 -22.42 0.64
N GLY A 138 -22.95 -23.58 0.63
CA GLY A 138 -24.35 -23.71 0.18
C GLY A 138 -25.39 -22.95 1.02
N PHE A 139 -25.01 -22.40 2.18
CA PHE A 139 -25.85 -21.57 3.04
C PHE A 139 -25.51 -20.08 2.94
N ASN A 140 -24.74 -19.68 1.93
CA ASN A 140 -24.22 -18.32 1.75
C ASN A 140 -23.32 -17.83 2.91
N ALA A 141 -22.76 -18.77 3.70
CA ALA A 141 -21.81 -18.43 4.76
C ALA A 141 -20.39 -18.41 4.19
N LYS A 142 -19.63 -17.36 4.53
CA LYS A 142 -18.22 -17.21 4.17
C LYS A 142 -17.34 -17.99 5.14
N VAL A 143 -16.61 -18.96 4.62
CA VAL A 143 -15.76 -19.87 5.40
C VAL A 143 -14.30 -19.62 5.03
N PRO A 144 -13.39 -19.42 6.01
CA PRO A 144 -11.97 -19.20 5.73
C PRO A 144 -11.33 -20.46 5.16
N MET A 145 -10.42 -20.26 4.22
CA MET A 145 -9.75 -21.32 3.47
C MET A 145 -8.24 -21.14 3.55
N ILE A 146 -7.52 -22.24 3.74
CA ILE A 146 -6.08 -22.33 3.51
C ILE A 146 -5.88 -22.80 2.07
N TYR A 147 -5.01 -22.12 1.33
CA TYR A 147 -4.64 -22.50 -0.03
C TYR A 147 -3.14 -22.75 -0.13
N ASN A 148 -2.81 -23.74 -0.95
CA ASN A 148 -1.46 -24.07 -1.37
C ASN A 148 -1.34 -23.85 -2.88
N CYS A 149 -0.31 -23.14 -3.32
CA CYS A 149 0.02 -22.98 -4.73
C CYS A 149 1.46 -23.42 -4.98
N THR A 150 1.64 -24.55 -5.64
CA THR A 150 2.95 -25.08 -6.00
C THR A 150 3.38 -24.54 -7.35
N MET A 151 4.55 -23.91 -7.40
CA MET A 151 5.12 -23.33 -8.60
C MET A 151 6.51 -23.90 -8.89
N ASN A 152 6.87 -23.95 -10.17
CA ASN A 152 8.24 -24.17 -10.60
C ASN A 152 9.04 -22.87 -10.49
N LEU A 153 10.15 -22.87 -9.76
CA LEU A 153 10.95 -21.66 -9.50
C LEU A 153 11.72 -21.17 -10.74
N LYS A 154 11.97 -22.03 -11.75
CA LYS A 154 12.68 -21.67 -12.98
C LYS A 154 11.74 -21.13 -14.04
N THR A 155 10.63 -21.83 -14.28
CA THR A 155 9.67 -21.44 -15.32
C THR A 155 8.61 -20.47 -14.82
N GLN A 156 8.51 -20.27 -13.50
CA GLN A 156 7.51 -19.41 -12.86
C GLN A 156 6.06 -19.82 -13.18
N THR A 157 5.84 -21.10 -13.48
CA THR A 157 4.52 -21.65 -13.80
C THR A 157 3.91 -22.36 -12.60
N VAL A 158 2.60 -22.21 -12.43
CA VAL A 158 1.81 -22.99 -11.45
C VAL A 158 1.74 -24.45 -11.90
N LEU A 159 2.09 -25.36 -11.00
CA LEU A 159 2.06 -26.80 -11.19
C LEU A 159 0.83 -27.42 -10.55
N ASP A 160 0.49 -26.97 -9.34
CA ASP A 160 -0.65 -27.47 -8.56
C ASP A 160 -1.24 -26.36 -7.68
N VAL A 161 -2.54 -26.43 -7.45
CA VAL A 161 -3.26 -25.58 -6.50
C VAL A 161 -4.27 -26.42 -5.74
N SER A 162 -4.29 -26.27 -4.43
CA SER A 162 -5.26 -26.92 -3.54
C SER A 162 -5.78 -25.94 -2.51
N VAL A 163 -7.02 -26.19 -2.07
CA VAL A 163 -7.72 -25.38 -1.06
C VAL A 163 -8.39 -26.32 -0.06
N GLU A 164 -8.23 -26.02 1.23
CA GLU A 164 -8.90 -26.71 2.32
C GLU A 164 -9.48 -25.70 3.32
N GLN A 165 -10.52 -26.09 4.05
CA GLN A 165 -11.11 -25.23 5.06
C GLN A 165 -10.17 -25.08 6.25
N GLY A 166 -9.87 -23.84 6.64
CA GLY A 166 -9.00 -23.59 7.79
C GLY A 166 -8.51 -22.14 7.89
N ARG A 167 -7.57 -21.93 8.81
CA ARG A 167 -6.84 -20.68 9.02
C ARG A 167 -5.42 -21.02 9.51
N LEU A 168 -4.42 -20.24 9.11
CA LEU A 168 -3.01 -20.39 9.51
C LEU A 168 -2.75 -19.77 10.89
#